data_AF-A0A965RBR1-F1
#
_entry.id   AF-A0A965RBR1-F1
#
_cell.length_a   1.000
_cell.length_b   1.000
_cell.length_c   1.000
_cell.angle_alpha   90.00
_cell.angle_beta   90.00
_cell.angle_gamma   90.00
#
_symmetry.space_group_name_H-M   'P 1'
#
loop_
_entity.id
_entity.type
_entity.pdbx_description
1 polymer ?
#
loop_
_entity_poly.entity_id
_entity_poly.type
_entity_poly.pdbx_seq_one_letter_code
_entity_poly.pdbx_strand_id
1 'polypeptide(L)'
;MYRLLGCHYGWRRNGVLDTFGNEERRNSGRGVILLEIKGVTDERNSPNVEVGFYRATDPYQIDSAGRILPWASYRVDTQDGKPRYGAVARGRIENGVLKTEPLSLKLPFYGNAAYAELDLKDMRLELDLKPAKDGKVHGLVGGYYDFDKWWEYMLKLEFLIATGDWSCPALYQAARELADGYPDPRSGECTAISSAFRMDALPAFVVHESADTPVRASR
;
A
#
# COMPACT_ATOMS: atom_id res chain seq x y z
N MET A 1 -8.98 11.89 5.99
CA MET A 1 -7.50 11.93 6.20
C MET A 1 -6.87 13.23 5.70
N TYR A 2 -7.13 13.68 4.46
CA TYR A 2 -6.54 14.94 3.98
C TYR A 2 -6.90 16.15 4.86
N ARG A 3 -8.15 16.26 5.32
CA ARG A 3 -8.61 17.29 6.27
C ARG A 3 -7.91 17.24 7.63
N LEU A 4 -7.40 16.06 8.02
CA LEU A 4 -6.72 15.83 9.29
C LEU A 4 -5.23 16.16 9.19
N LEU A 5 -4.55 15.64 8.15
CA LEU A 5 -3.08 15.63 8.06
C LEU A 5 -2.52 16.52 6.94
N GLY A 6 -3.31 16.88 5.93
CA GLY A 6 -2.82 17.49 4.69
C GLY A 6 -2.14 18.85 4.87
N CYS A 7 -2.46 19.56 5.94
CA CYS A 7 -1.82 20.83 6.27
C CYS A 7 -0.51 20.67 7.06
N HIS A 8 -0.24 19.51 7.65
CA HIS A 8 0.99 19.27 8.41
C HIS A 8 2.17 18.99 7.47
N TYR A 9 3.27 19.73 7.64
CA TYR A 9 4.44 19.65 6.77
C TYR A 9 4.98 18.22 6.64
N GLY A 10 5.07 17.48 7.76
CA GLY A 10 5.60 16.12 7.77
C GLY A 10 4.83 15.12 6.89
N TRP A 11 3.53 15.35 6.67
CA TRP A 11 2.63 14.46 5.90
C TRP A 11 2.42 14.86 4.45
N ARG A 12 2.88 16.06 4.06
CA ARG A 12 2.79 16.49 2.66
C ARG A 12 3.75 15.66 1.80
N ARG A 13 3.53 15.70 0.49
CA ARG A 13 4.45 15.11 -0.48
C ARG A 13 5.86 15.63 -0.24
N ASN A 14 6.85 14.73 -0.21
CA ASN A 14 8.24 15.02 0.12
C ASN A 14 8.46 15.56 1.55
N GLY A 15 7.46 15.45 2.43
CA GLY A 15 7.61 15.68 3.86
C GLY A 15 8.49 14.59 4.50
N VAL A 16 8.86 14.79 5.76
CA VAL A 16 9.79 13.88 6.45
C VAL A 16 9.22 12.46 6.56
N LEU A 17 7.91 12.29 6.83
CA LEU A 17 7.30 10.96 6.99
C LEU A 17 7.17 10.22 5.66
N ASP A 18 6.92 10.95 4.58
CA ASP A 18 6.86 10.39 3.23
C ASP A 18 8.26 9.94 2.80
N THR A 19 9.24 10.85 2.91
CA THR A 19 10.63 10.59 2.47
C THR A 19 11.27 9.48 3.31
N PHE A 20 11.22 9.59 4.64
CA PHE A 20 11.84 8.60 5.53
C PHE A 20 11.16 7.24 5.41
N GLY A 21 9.82 7.19 5.34
CA GLY A 21 9.08 5.95 5.13
C GLY A 21 9.41 5.27 3.79
N ASN A 22 9.55 6.02 2.72
CA ASN A 22 9.91 5.48 1.40
C ASN A 22 11.37 5.00 1.35
N GLU A 23 12.31 5.77 1.90
CA GLU A 23 13.73 5.40 1.96
C GLU A 23 13.97 4.16 2.84
N GLU A 24 13.31 4.08 3.99
CA GLU A 24 13.41 2.91 4.87
C GLU A 24 12.87 1.65 4.20
N ARG A 25 11.73 1.71 3.50
CA ARG A 25 11.24 0.56 2.73
C ARG A 25 12.19 0.18 1.61
N ARG A 26 12.73 1.17 0.89
CA ARG A 26 13.71 0.96 -0.17
C ARG A 26 14.91 0.19 0.38
N ASN A 27 15.54 0.68 1.45
CA ASN A 27 16.80 0.14 1.96
C ASN A 27 16.65 -1.13 2.83
N SER A 28 15.58 -1.25 3.61
CA SER A 28 15.35 -2.43 4.47
C SER A 28 14.74 -3.60 3.70
N GLY A 29 14.09 -3.33 2.57
CA GLY A 29 13.34 -4.33 1.82
C GLY A 29 12.10 -4.87 2.53
N ARG A 30 11.64 -4.19 3.59
CA ARG A 30 10.44 -4.57 4.35
C ARG A 30 9.21 -3.91 3.75
N GLY A 31 8.07 -4.60 3.81
CA GLY A 31 6.79 -4.06 3.35
C GLY A 31 6.74 -3.82 1.84
N VAL A 32 7.41 -4.68 1.05
CA VAL A 32 7.30 -4.69 -0.42
C VAL A 32 5.91 -5.25 -0.78
N ILE A 33 5.17 -4.47 -1.57
CA ILE A 33 3.82 -4.81 -2.05
C ILE A 33 3.91 -5.15 -3.53
N LEU A 34 3.29 -6.26 -3.93
CA LEU A 34 3.18 -6.68 -5.32
C LEU A 34 1.76 -6.42 -5.81
N LEU A 35 1.66 -5.89 -7.02
CA LEU A 35 0.42 -5.85 -7.79
C LEU A 35 0.55 -6.80 -8.98
N GLU A 36 -0.41 -7.70 -9.14
CA GLU A 36 -0.47 -8.64 -10.25
C GLU A 36 -1.77 -8.41 -11.03
N ILE A 37 -1.68 -8.16 -12.34
CA ILE A 37 -2.84 -7.97 -13.20
C ILE A 37 -2.98 -9.21 -14.09
N LYS A 38 -4.10 -9.93 -13.97
CA LYS A 38 -4.42 -11.13 -14.78
C LYS A 38 -5.58 -10.87 -15.73
N GLY A 39 -5.62 -11.64 -16.82
CA GLY A 39 -6.70 -11.55 -17.81
C GLY A 39 -6.59 -10.34 -18.75
N VAL A 40 -5.41 -9.70 -18.83
CA VAL A 40 -5.17 -8.62 -19.79
C VAL A 40 -5.23 -9.19 -21.21
N THR A 41 -6.15 -8.66 -22.02
CA THR A 41 -6.34 -9.03 -23.43
C THR A 41 -5.82 -7.94 -24.38
N ASP A 42 -5.89 -6.69 -23.94
CA ASP A 42 -5.31 -5.52 -24.57
C ASP A 42 -4.83 -4.54 -23.48
N GLU A 43 -3.62 -4.01 -23.63
CA GLU A 43 -2.96 -3.15 -22.62
C GLU A 43 -3.64 -1.79 -22.46
N ARG A 44 -4.45 -1.36 -23.44
CA ARG A 44 -5.22 -0.12 -23.37
C ARG A 44 -6.65 -0.36 -22.93
N ASN A 45 -7.28 -1.45 -23.35
CA ASN A 45 -8.70 -1.71 -23.12
C ASN A 45 -8.97 -3.19 -22.83
N SER A 46 -8.98 -3.56 -21.55
CA SER A 46 -9.37 -4.89 -21.10
C SER A 46 -10.60 -4.78 -20.19
N PRO A 47 -11.78 -5.28 -20.61
CA PRO A 47 -13.02 -5.06 -19.87
C PRO A 47 -13.12 -5.86 -18.56
N ASN A 48 -12.37 -6.96 -18.45
CA ASN A 48 -12.35 -7.82 -17.28
C ASN A 48 -10.92 -8.20 -16.96
N VAL A 49 -10.41 -7.74 -15.83
CA VAL A 49 -9.11 -8.16 -15.27
C VAL A 49 -9.26 -8.49 -13.79
N GLU A 50 -8.36 -9.30 -13.29
CA GLU A 50 -8.18 -9.51 -11.85
C GLU A 50 -6.91 -8.79 -11.38
N VAL A 51 -7.00 -8.09 -10.25
CA VAL A 51 -5.90 -7.35 -9.67
C VAL A 51 -5.61 -7.93 -8.29
N GLY A 52 -4.53 -8.70 -8.20
CA GLY A 52 -4.02 -9.23 -6.94
C GLY A 52 -3.10 -8.25 -6.25
N PHE A 53 -3.27 -8.09 -4.95
CA PHE A 53 -2.37 -7.35 -4.06
C PHE A 53 -1.72 -8.33 -3.11
N TYR A 54 -0.40 -8.35 -3.02
CA TYR A 54 0.32 -9.30 -2.19
C TYR A 54 1.48 -8.64 -1.44
N ARG A 55 1.93 -9.31 -0.39
CA ARG A 55 3.23 -9.02 0.23
C ARG A 55 4.31 -9.85 -0.45
N ALA A 56 5.45 -9.24 -0.76
CA ALA A 56 6.64 -9.98 -1.17
C ALA A 56 7.44 -10.49 0.04
N THR A 57 8.14 -11.62 -0.12
CA THR A 57 9.17 -12.07 0.83
C THR A 57 10.55 -11.47 0.53
N ASP A 58 10.77 -11.06 -0.72
CA ASP A 58 12.05 -10.53 -1.19
C ASP A 58 12.15 -9.01 -0.93
N PRO A 59 13.35 -8.52 -0.54
CA PRO A 59 13.61 -7.10 -0.49
C PRO A 59 13.66 -6.49 -1.90
N TYR A 60 13.47 -5.17 -2.01
CA TYR A 60 13.72 -4.47 -3.28
C TYR A 60 15.11 -4.79 -3.81
N GLN A 61 15.19 -5.18 -5.08
CA GLN A 61 16.46 -5.30 -5.77
C GLN A 61 16.92 -3.91 -6.19
N ILE A 62 18.16 -3.53 -5.86
CA ILE A 62 18.66 -2.17 -6.04
C ILE A 62 19.95 -2.20 -6.86
N ASP A 63 20.09 -1.27 -7.80
CA ASP A 63 21.32 -1.12 -8.60
C ASP A 63 22.45 -0.41 -7.83
N SER A 64 23.64 -0.35 -8.41
CA SER A 64 24.79 0.34 -7.80
C SER A 64 24.60 1.85 -7.63
N ALA A 65 23.57 2.44 -8.25
CA ALA A 65 23.20 3.84 -8.11
C ALA A 65 22.10 4.06 -7.07
N GLY A 66 21.66 3.02 -6.35
CA GLY A 66 20.63 3.10 -5.32
C GLY A 66 19.20 3.08 -5.85
N ARG A 67 18.98 2.82 -7.14
CA ARG A 67 17.63 2.79 -7.74
C ARG A 67 17.04 1.38 -7.67
N ILE A 68 15.74 1.28 -7.43
CA ILE A 68 15.02 0.00 -7.48
C ILE A 68 15.07 -0.51 -8.92
N LEU A 69 15.48 -1.77 -9.09
CA LEU A 69 15.58 -2.44 -10.38
C LEU A 69 14.18 -2.81 -10.89
N PRO A 70 13.76 -2.31 -12.07
CA PRO A 70 12.55 -2.80 -12.73
C PRO A 70 12.79 -4.21 -13.27
N TRP A 71 11.71 -4.94 -13.51
CA TRP A 71 11.70 -6.31 -14.05
C TRP A 71 12.46 -7.33 -13.21
N ALA A 72 12.66 -7.06 -11.92
CA ALA A 72 13.12 -8.05 -10.95
C ALA A 72 11.99 -9.04 -10.60
N SER A 73 12.37 -10.23 -10.15
CA SER A 73 11.43 -11.26 -9.68
C SER A 73 11.22 -11.16 -8.18
N TYR A 74 9.96 -11.22 -7.74
CA TYR A 74 9.59 -11.17 -6.33
C TYR A 74 8.61 -12.30 -6.00
N ARG A 75 8.89 -13.06 -4.94
CA ARG A 75 8.04 -14.14 -4.46
C ARG A 75 6.94 -13.63 -3.56
N VAL A 76 5.74 -14.14 -3.79
CA VAL A 76 4.58 -13.91 -2.94
C VAL A 76 4.79 -14.61 -1.60
N ASP A 77 4.51 -13.93 -0.49
CA ASP A 77 4.45 -14.54 0.84
C ASP A 77 3.26 -15.51 0.91
N THR A 78 3.55 -16.81 0.91
CA THR A 78 2.55 -17.87 0.93
C THR A 78 2.63 -18.72 2.20
N GLN A 79 1.46 -19.23 2.60
CA GLN A 79 1.32 -20.25 3.64
C GLN A 79 0.34 -21.30 3.11
N ASP A 80 0.73 -22.58 3.15
CA ASP A 80 -0.06 -23.70 2.65
C ASP A 80 -0.53 -23.52 1.18
N GLY A 81 0.37 -23.01 0.33
CA GLY A 81 0.10 -22.78 -1.10
C GLY A 81 -0.84 -21.62 -1.42
N LYS A 82 -1.16 -20.77 -0.43
CA LYS A 82 -2.02 -19.59 -0.60
C LYS A 82 -1.31 -18.32 -0.12
N PRO A 83 -1.55 -17.15 -0.75
CA PRO A 83 -1.02 -15.90 -0.24
C PRO A 83 -1.43 -15.67 1.21
N ARG A 84 -0.45 -15.42 2.09
CA ARG A 84 -0.68 -15.16 3.52
C ARG A 84 -1.32 -13.80 3.75
N TYR A 85 -0.93 -12.82 2.93
CA TYR A 85 -1.47 -11.46 2.96
C TYR A 85 -1.86 -11.06 1.55
N GLY A 86 -3.00 -10.38 1.44
CA GLY A 86 -3.47 -9.89 0.16
C GLY A 86 -4.96 -10.06 -0.07
N ALA A 87 -5.39 -9.57 -1.21
CA ALA A 87 -6.73 -9.73 -1.73
C ALA A 87 -6.71 -9.57 -3.25
N VAL A 88 -7.77 -10.03 -3.91
CA VAL A 88 -7.93 -9.90 -5.36
C VAL A 88 -9.19 -9.08 -5.62
N ALA A 89 -9.06 -8.01 -6.39
CA ALA A 89 -10.18 -7.24 -6.90
C ALA A 89 -10.46 -7.59 -8.35
N ARG A 90 -11.72 -7.46 -8.75
CA ARG A 90 -12.05 -7.31 -10.17
C ARG A 90 -11.72 -5.90 -10.62
N GLY A 91 -11.47 -5.74 -11.91
CA GLY A 91 -11.22 -4.44 -12.49
C GLY A 91 -11.34 -4.46 -14.00
N ARG A 92 -10.96 -3.32 -14.59
CA ARG A 92 -10.87 -3.13 -16.03
C ARG A 92 -9.77 -2.14 -16.36
N ILE A 93 -9.27 -2.20 -17.58
CA ILE A 93 -8.36 -1.21 -18.14
C ILE A 93 -9.15 -0.39 -19.16
N GLU A 94 -9.15 0.93 -19.01
CA GLU A 94 -9.80 1.87 -19.93
C GLU A 94 -8.76 2.92 -20.36
N ASN A 95 -8.48 3.01 -21.65
CA ASN A 95 -7.49 3.93 -22.21
C ASN A 95 -6.10 3.86 -21.53
N GLY A 96 -5.68 2.66 -21.14
CA GLY A 96 -4.39 2.43 -20.44
C GLY A 96 -4.42 2.73 -18.94
N VAL A 97 -5.58 3.05 -18.37
CA VAL A 97 -5.74 3.24 -16.92
C VAL A 97 -6.45 2.01 -16.33
N LEU A 98 -5.75 1.30 -15.45
CA LEU A 98 -6.33 0.23 -14.64
C LEU A 98 -7.22 0.83 -13.56
N LYS A 99 -8.44 0.31 -13.42
CA LYS A 99 -9.41 0.67 -12.37
C LYS A 99 -9.94 -0.58 -11.70
N THR A 100 -9.97 -0.60 -10.38
CA THR A 100 -10.56 -1.72 -9.62
C THR A 100 -11.99 -1.43 -9.17
N GLU A 101 -12.77 -2.50 -9.01
CA GLU A 101 -13.92 -2.50 -8.11
C GLU A 101 -13.44 -2.35 -6.65
N PRO A 102 -14.32 -1.91 -5.72
CA PRO A 102 -13.98 -1.85 -4.30
C PRO A 102 -13.56 -3.21 -3.75
N LEU A 103 -12.51 -3.22 -2.94
CA LEU A 103 -12.16 -4.35 -2.10
C LEU A 103 -11.69 -3.89 -0.71
N SER A 104 -11.76 -4.79 0.27
CA SER A 104 -11.04 -4.60 1.53
C SER A 104 -9.66 -5.25 1.43
N LEU A 105 -8.62 -4.50 1.79
CA LEU A 105 -7.23 -4.95 1.71
C LEU A 105 -6.55 -4.77 3.07
N LYS A 106 -5.95 -5.85 3.56
CA LYS A 106 -5.05 -5.85 4.71
C LYS A 106 -3.65 -6.27 4.28
N LEU A 107 -2.68 -5.37 4.41
CA LEU A 107 -1.29 -5.66 4.09
C LEU A 107 -0.37 -5.21 5.22
N PRO A 108 0.68 -5.99 5.53
CA PRO A 108 1.73 -5.51 6.40
C PRO A 108 2.45 -4.34 5.73
N PHE A 109 2.63 -3.29 6.50
CA PHE A 109 3.35 -2.09 6.11
C PHE A 109 4.55 -1.90 7.03
N TYR A 110 5.63 -1.43 6.43
CA TYR A 110 6.81 -0.97 7.17
C TYR A 110 7.15 0.42 6.68
N GLY A 111 7.47 1.33 7.57
CA GLY A 111 7.90 2.66 7.21
C GLY A 111 7.96 3.52 8.45
N ASN A 112 8.84 4.52 8.44
CA ASN A 112 9.03 5.38 9.60
C ASN A 112 9.45 4.60 10.86
N ALA A 113 10.41 3.68 10.69
CA ALA A 113 10.91 2.75 11.71
C ALA A 113 9.85 1.84 12.37
N ALA A 114 8.59 1.87 11.91
CA ALA A 114 7.48 1.18 12.53
C ALA A 114 6.84 0.14 11.60
N TYR A 115 6.39 -0.96 12.21
CA TYR A 115 5.45 -1.89 11.58
C TYR A 115 4.02 -1.47 11.83
N ALA A 116 3.21 -1.51 10.78
CA ALA A 116 1.78 -1.30 10.84
C ALA A 116 1.05 -2.25 9.88
N GLU A 117 -0.28 -2.19 9.94
CA GLU A 117 -1.16 -2.83 8.97
C GLU A 117 -1.88 -1.73 8.20
N LEU A 118 -1.76 -1.75 6.87
CA LEU A 118 -2.67 -1.01 6.02
C LEU A 118 -3.96 -1.82 5.96
N ASP A 119 -4.97 -1.40 6.72
CA ASP A 119 -6.33 -1.94 6.68
C ASP A 119 -7.23 -0.91 5.98
N LEU A 120 -7.38 -1.08 4.67
CA LEU A 120 -8.17 -0.20 3.82
C LEU A 120 -9.46 -0.92 3.42
N LYS A 121 -10.60 -0.32 3.76
CA LYS A 121 -11.94 -0.79 3.42
C LYS A 121 -12.49 -0.03 2.22
N ASP A 122 -13.27 -0.70 1.37
CA ASP A 122 -13.78 -0.17 0.09
C ASP A 122 -12.70 0.53 -0.75
N MET A 123 -11.49 -0.03 -0.72
CA MET A 123 -10.35 0.49 -1.45
C MET A 123 -10.56 0.34 -2.96
N ARG A 124 -10.23 1.40 -3.69
CA ARG A 124 -10.19 1.46 -5.14
C ARG A 124 -8.80 1.91 -5.58
N LEU A 125 -8.30 1.29 -6.63
CA LEU A 125 -7.07 1.68 -7.30
C LEU A 125 -7.41 2.25 -8.68
N GLU A 126 -6.82 3.41 -8.99
CA GLU A 126 -6.60 3.87 -10.36
C GLU A 126 -5.10 3.93 -10.64
N LEU A 127 -4.63 3.27 -11.69
CA LEU A 127 -3.21 3.20 -12.05
C LEU A 127 -3.03 3.47 -13.55
N ASP A 128 -2.33 4.54 -13.90
CA ASP A 128 -1.94 4.82 -15.27
C ASP A 128 -0.79 3.87 -15.66
N LEU A 129 -1.08 2.90 -16.53
CA LEU A 129 -0.12 1.87 -16.95
C LEU A 129 0.95 2.41 -17.90
N LYS A 130 0.84 3.66 -18.35
CA LYS A 130 1.88 4.30 -19.16
C LYS A 130 3.10 4.62 -18.30
N PRO A 131 4.27 4.04 -18.58
CA PRO A 131 5.47 4.37 -17.84
C PRO A 131 5.87 5.83 -18.04
N ALA A 132 6.18 6.52 -16.94
CA ALA A 132 6.82 7.82 -16.94
C ALA A 132 8.29 7.70 -17.38
N LYS A 133 8.98 8.85 -17.50
CA LYS A 133 10.39 8.89 -17.95
C LYS A 133 11.35 8.12 -17.04
N ASP A 134 11.00 7.97 -15.77
CA ASP A 134 11.76 7.22 -14.77
C ASP A 134 11.38 5.73 -14.73
N GLY A 135 10.51 5.28 -15.64
CA GLY A 135 10.06 3.89 -15.75
C GLY A 135 8.93 3.50 -14.80
N LYS A 136 8.50 4.42 -13.92
CA LYS A 136 7.41 4.17 -12.97
C LYS A 136 6.06 4.36 -13.63
N VAL A 137 5.06 3.65 -13.11
CA VAL A 137 3.64 3.93 -13.33
C VAL A 137 3.08 4.63 -12.09
N HIS A 138 2.12 5.53 -12.29
CA HIS A 138 1.56 6.37 -11.22
C HIS A 138 0.09 6.06 -11.00
N GLY A 139 -0.29 5.97 -9.72
CA GLY A 139 -1.65 5.66 -9.34
C GLY A 139 -2.11 6.39 -8.09
N LEU A 140 -3.41 6.24 -7.85
CA LEU A 140 -4.10 6.70 -6.66
C LEU A 140 -4.86 5.52 -6.06
N VAL A 141 -4.60 5.26 -4.78
CA VAL A 141 -5.38 4.33 -3.97
C VAL A 141 -6.28 5.16 -3.08
N GLY A 142 -7.59 4.99 -3.17
CA GLY A 142 -8.57 5.67 -2.31
C GLY A 142 -9.42 4.65 -1.55
N GLY A 143 -9.81 4.94 -0.32
CA GLY A 143 -10.65 4.05 0.49
C GLY A 143 -10.83 4.58 1.90
N TYR A 144 -11.27 3.75 2.82
CA TYR A 144 -11.40 4.09 4.23
C TYR A 144 -10.34 3.36 5.04
N TYR A 145 -9.44 4.10 5.69
CA TYR A 145 -8.43 3.50 6.57
C TYR A 145 -9.06 3.26 7.94
N ASP A 146 -9.00 2.02 8.41
CA ASP A 146 -9.36 1.64 9.76
C ASP A 146 -8.66 2.53 10.80
N PHE A 147 -9.47 3.14 11.68
CA PHE A 147 -9.02 4.14 12.64
C PHE A 147 -8.01 3.55 13.62
N ASP A 148 -8.27 2.36 14.16
CA ASP A 148 -7.41 1.74 15.16
C ASP A 148 -6.08 1.35 14.55
N LYS A 149 -6.08 0.78 13.34
CA LYS A 149 -4.83 0.45 12.62
C LYS A 149 -4.01 1.66 12.24
N TRP A 150 -4.66 2.73 11.81
CA TRP A 150 -3.98 3.99 11.57
C TRP A 150 -3.43 4.59 12.88
N TRP A 151 -4.18 4.58 13.98
CA TRP A 151 -3.74 5.12 15.26
C TRP A 151 -2.59 4.30 15.89
N GLU A 152 -2.66 2.97 15.79
CA GLU A 152 -1.55 2.07 16.17
C GLU A 152 -0.24 2.45 15.45
N TYR A 153 -0.32 2.88 14.20
CA TYR A 153 0.84 3.37 13.46
C TYR A 153 1.32 4.73 13.98
N MET A 154 0.39 5.67 14.23
CA MET A 154 0.70 7.00 14.76
C MET A 154 1.46 6.94 16.08
N LEU A 155 1.11 6.01 16.97
CA LEU A 155 1.76 5.82 18.26
C LEU A 155 3.22 5.33 18.14
N LYS A 156 3.61 4.78 16.99
CA LYS A 156 4.95 4.21 16.74
C LYS A 156 5.88 5.16 15.97
N LEU A 157 5.43 6.37 15.62
CA LEU A 157 6.26 7.32 14.86
C LEU A 157 7.38 7.96 15.67
N GLU A 158 7.44 7.73 16.99
CA GLU A 158 8.53 8.13 17.88
C GLU A 158 9.04 9.57 17.61
N PHE A 159 10.33 9.70 17.25
CA PHE A 159 11.00 10.98 17.02
C PHE A 159 10.44 11.77 15.83
N LEU A 160 9.76 11.11 14.89
CA LEU A 160 9.20 11.76 13.71
C LEU A 160 8.00 12.63 14.06
N ILE A 161 7.35 12.40 15.20
CA ILE A 161 6.28 13.27 15.71
C ILE A 161 6.79 14.71 15.89
N ALA A 162 8.04 14.89 16.35
CA ALA A 162 8.66 16.20 16.49
C ALA A 162 8.84 16.92 15.15
N THR A 163 9.02 16.18 14.06
CA THR A 163 9.12 16.75 12.69
C THR A 163 7.76 17.06 12.07
N GLY A 164 6.71 16.40 12.58
CA GLY A 164 5.34 16.55 12.15
C GLY A 164 4.59 17.73 12.77
N ASP A 165 5.11 18.23 13.89
CA ASP A 165 4.58 19.35 14.67
C ASP A 165 3.07 19.22 14.92
N TRP A 166 2.67 18.11 15.56
CA TRP A 166 1.30 17.87 15.99
C TRP A 166 1.24 17.44 17.45
N SER A 167 0.12 17.73 18.11
CA SER A 167 -0.20 17.22 19.44
C SER A 167 -0.94 15.89 19.31
N CYS A 168 -0.42 14.81 19.90
CA CYS A 168 -1.07 13.48 19.82
C CYS A 168 -2.51 13.48 20.37
N PRO A 169 -2.81 14.04 21.55
CA PRO A 169 -4.19 14.12 22.03
C PRO A 169 -5.11 14.92 21.10
N ALA A 170 -4.63 16.05 20.57
CA ALA A 170 -5.43 16.87 19.65
C ALA A 170 -5.66 16.14 18.33
N LEU A 171 -4.64 15.45 17.81
CA LEU A 171 -4.73 14.65 16.61
C LEU A 171 -5.71 13.49 16.78
N TYR A 172 -5.67 12.78 17.91
CA TYR A 172 -6.61 11.70 18.20
C TYR A 172 -8.06 12.19 18.20
N GLN A 173 -8.34 13.28 18.92
CA GLN A 173 -9.67 13.86 18.99
C GLN A 173 -10.15 14.32 17.61
N ALA A 174 -9.32 15.07 16.88
CA ALA A 174 -9.65 15.53 15.53
C ALA A 174 -9.86 14.35 14.56
N ALA A 175 -9.09 13.27 14.70
CA ALA A 175 -9.23 12.07 13.87
C ALA A 175 -10.55 11.35 14.16
N ARG A 176 -10.97 11.28 15.43
CA ARG A 176 -12.27 10.72 15.83
C ARG A 176 -13.43 11.56 15.30
N GLU A 177 -13.36 12.88 15.40
CA GLU A 177 -14.37 13.80 14.86
C GLU A 177 -14.48 13.77 13.33
N LEU A 178 -13.36 13.48 12.64
CA LEU A 178 -13.29 13.42 11.19
C LEU A 178 -13.47 12.01 10.61
N ALA A 179 -13.65 10.98 11.45
CA ALA A 179 -14.01 9.66 10.99
C ALA A 179 -15.39 9.70 10.32
N ASP A 180 -15.48 9.12 9.12
CA ASP A 180 -16.58 9.36 8.19
C ASP A 180 -17.06 8.08 7.47
N GLY A 181 -16.58 6.91 7.91
CA GLY A 181 -17.01 5.62 7.38
C GLY A 181 -17.11 4.54 8.44
N TYR A 182 -17.88 3.50 8.11
CA TYR A 182 -18.05 2.28 8.90
C TYR A 182 -18.50 2.55 10.34
N PRO A 183 -19.74 3.04 10.56
CA PRO A 183 -20.26 3.27 11.90
C PRO A 183 -20.35 1.96 12.69
N ASP A 184 -19.89 1.97 13.94
CA ASP A 184 -20.08 0.85 14.86
C ASP A 184 -21.59 0.63 15.11
N PRO A 185 -22.11 -0.60 14.98
CA PRO A 185 -23.55 -0.84 15.14
C PRO A 185 -24.10 -0.54 16.54
N ARG A 186 -23.25 -0.45 17.57
CA ARG A 186 -23.66 -0.20 18.96
C ARG A 186 -23.53 1.27 19.34
N SER A 187 -22.42 1.92 19.02
CA SER A 187 -22.19 3.33 19.37
C SER A 187 -22.62 4.31 18.28
N GLY A 188 -22.72 3.87 17.02
CA GLY A 188 -22.98 4.72 15.87
C GLY A 188 -21.77 5.55 15.41
N GLU A 189 -20.64 5.48 16.12
CA GLU A 189 -19.43 6.23 15.78
C GLU A 189 -18.69 5.60 14.61
N CYS A 190 -18.19 6.43 13.69
CA CYS A 190 -17.40 5.95 12.55
C CYS A 190 -16.06 5.34 13.00
N THR A 191 -15.73 4.17 12.44
CA THR A 191 -14.51 3.41 12.77
C THR A 191 -13.43 3.49 11.71
N ALA A 192 -13.66 4.25 10.64
CA ALA A 192 -12.69 4.45 9.57
C ALA A 192 -12.71 5.89 9.03
N ILE A 193 -11.57 6.31 8.48
CA ILE A 193 -11.37 7.64 7.93
C ILE A 193 -11.06 7.55 6.44
N SER A 194 -11.81 8.29 5.62
CA SER A 194 -11.56 8.43 4.18
C SER A 194 -10.14 8.88 3.89
N SER A 195 -9.42 8.13 3.07
CA SER A 195 -7.99 8.23 2.86
C SER A 195 -7.65 8.04 1.39
N ALA A 196 -6.59 8.73 0.95
CA ALA A 196 -6.05 8.56 -0.39
C ALA A 196 -4.53 8.58 -0.35
N PHE A 197 -3.92 7.65 -1.07
CA PHE A 197 -2.48 7.46 -1.17
C PHE A 197 -2.07 7.57 -2.62
N ARG A 198 -1.02 8.35 -2.88
CA ARG A 198 -0.33 8.27 -4.16
C ARG A 198 0.51 7.01 -4.16
N MET A 199 0.46 6.28 -5.28
CA MET A 199 1.24 5.07 -5.46
C MET A 199 2.14 5.25 -6.69
N ASP A 200 3.41 4.91 -6.51
CA ASP A 200 4.34 4.67 -7.60
C ASP A 200 4.61 3.16 -7.66
N ALA A 201 4.62 2.58 -8.85
CA ALA A 201 5.02 1.19 -9.03
C ALA A 201 6.01 1.04 -10.19
N LEU A 202 6.82 -0.02 -10.14
CA LEU A 202 7.73 -0.43 -11.20
C LEU A 202 7.29 -1.80 -11.72
N PRO A 203 7.49 -2.11 -13.01
CA PRO A 203 7.20 -3.43 -13.53
C PRO A 203 8.08 -4.48 -12.84
N ALA A 204 7.53 -5.67 -12.61
CA ALA A 204 8.19 -6.77 -11.92
C ALA A 204 7.58 -8.12 -12.34
N PHE A 205 8.29 -9.22 -12.10
CA PHE A 205 7.75 -10.57 -12.24
C PHE A 205 7.28 -11.07 -10.88
N VAL A 206 6.00 -11.45 -10.80
CA VAL A 206 5.40 -12.03 -9.59
C VAL A 206 5.60 -13.55 -9.63
N VAL A 207 6.27 -14.09 -8.61
CA VAL A 207 6.55 -15.52 -8.50
C VAL A 207 5.64 -16.13 -7.43
N HIS A 208 4.78 -17.04 -7.85
CA HIS A 208 3.98 -17.87 -6.96
C HIS A 208 4.72 -19.20 -6.73
N GLU A 209 4.97 -19.56 -5.47
CA GLU A 209 5.54 -20.88 -5.16
C GLU A 209 4.49 -21.96 -5.43
N SER A 210 4.81 -22.89 -6.33
CA SER A 210 3.97 -24.07 -6.58
C SER A 210 4.04 -25.04 -5.40
N ALA A 211 2.91 -25.67 -5.06
CA ALA A 211 2.80 -26.67 -3.99
C ALA A 211 3.78 -27.86 -4.14
N ASP A 212 4.33 -28.08 -5.34
CA ASP A 212 5.32 -29.12 -5.65
C ASP A 212 6.78 -28.67 -5.49
N THR A 213 7.05 -27.43 -5.05
CA THR A 213 8.42 -26.96 -4.85
C THR A 213 8.93 -27.50 -3.51
N PRO A 214 9.92 -28.41 -3.47
CA PRO A 214 10.41 -28.95 -2.21
C PRO A 214 11.00 -27.80 -1.39
N VAL A 215 10.53 -27.66 -0.15
CA VAL A 215 11.10 -26.71 0.82
C VAL A 215 12.58 -27.06 0.97
N ARG A 216 13.47 -26.24 0.37
CA ARG A 216 14.89 -26.33 0.64
C ARG A 216 15.10 -25.89 2.09
N ALA A 217 15.31 -26.85 2.98
CA ALA A 217 15.79 -26.58 4.33
C ALA A 217 17.09 -25.76 4.22
N SER A 218 17.06 -24.51 4.68
CA SER A 218 18.26 -23.69 4.85
C SER A 218 19.14 -24.33 5.93
N ARG A 219 20.43 -24.51 5.61
CA ARG A 219 21.47 -24.82 6.60
C ARG A 219 21.74 -23.64 7.50
#